data_AF-A0A9W8ULL6-F1
#
_entry.id   AF-A0A9W8ULL6-F1
#
_cell.length_a   1.000
_cell.length_b   1.000
_cell.length_c   1.000
_cell.angle_alpha   90.00
_cell.angle_beta   90.00
_cell.angle_gamma   90.00
#
_symmetry.space_group_name_H-M   'P 1'
#
loop_
_entity.id
_entity.type
_entity.pdbx_description
1 polymer ?
#
loop_
_entity_poly.entity_id
_entity_poly.type
_entity_poly.pdbx_seq_one_letter_code
_entity_poly.pdbx_strand_id
1 'polypeptide(L)'
;MSAIKPAFNSVVRPITVSEFREAILATCKPRFPNVRHARRRPIGLAISGGVDSMALAYLFSHYIKTYKTQHIADNPVHDILTVTVDHRLRPESTAEAAKVATNDLMSTQAYSQISRVWPGP
;
A
#
# COMPACT_ATOMS: atom_id res chain seq x y z
N MET A 1 10.03 -9.61 24.74
CA MET A 1 9.42 -9.16 23.46
C MET A 1 8.61 -10.32 22.92
N SER A 2 7.28 -10.22 22.88
CA SER A 2 6.42 -11.30 22.39
C SER A 2 6.55 -11.38 20.86
N ALA A 3 6.87 -12.55 20.33
CA ALA A 3 6.93 -12.78 18.89
C ALA A 3 5.52 -12.62 18.31
N ILE A 4 5.36 -11.70 17.37
CA ILE A 4 4.12 -11.58 16.59
C ILE A 4 4.01 -12.87 15.78
N LYS A 5 3.11 -13.78 16.20
CA LYS A 5 2.76 -14.94 15.40
C LYS A 5 2.05 -14.42 14.15
N PRO A 6 2.56 -14.68 12.94
CA PRO A 6 1.84 -14.29 11.74
C PRO A 6 0.50 -15.05 11.73
N ALA A 7 -0.60 -14.30 11.68
CA ALA A 7 -1.96 -14.81 11.65
C ALA A 7 -2.26 -15.43 10.27
N PHE A 8 -1.67 -16.59 9.97
CA PHE A 8 -2.10 -17.40 8.85
C PHE A 8 -3.28 -18.26 9.33
N ASN A 9 -4.49 -17.71 9.28
CA ASN A 9 -5.71 -18.47 9.49
C ASN A 9 -5.96 -19.40 8.30
N SER A 10 -6.21 -20.69 8.55
CA SER A 10 -6.47 -21.72 7.52
C SER A 10 -7.88 -21.66 6.90
N VAL A 11 -8.62 -20.58 7.16
CA VAL A 11 -10.00 -20.39 6.71
C VAL A 11 -10.02 -19.33 5.62
N VAL A 12 -10.61 -19.65 4.47
CA VAL A 12 -10.78 -18.69 3.38
C VAL A 12 -11.77 -17.61 3.82
N ARG A 13 -11.26 -16.44 4.17
CA ARG A 13 -12.06 -15.27 4.55
C ARG A 13 -11.36 -13.98 4.14
N PRO A 14 -12.09 -12.85 4.05
CA PRO A 14 -11.47 -11.55 3.80
C PRO A 14 -10.39 -11.23 4.85
N ILE A 15 -9.29 -10.64 4.39
CA ILE A 15 -8.22 -10.12 5.24
C ILE A 15 -8.78 -8.91 5.99
N THR A 16 -8.69 -8.92 7.32
CA THR A 16 -9.11 -7.75 8.10
C THR A 16 -8.01 -6.68 8.10
N VAL A 17 -8.39 -5.42 8.36
CA VAL A 17 -7.44 -4.31 8.48
C VAL A 17 -6.44 -4.55 9.63
N SER A 18 -6.83 -5.27 10.68
CA SER A 18 -5.95 -5.63 11.80
C SER A 18 -4.91 -6.70 11.41
N GLU A 19 -5.31 -7.73 10.67
CA GLU A 19 -4.38 -8.74 10.14
C GLU A 19 -3.40 -8.11 9.15
N PHE A 20 -3.91 -7.24 8.29
CA PHE A 20 -3.07 -6.48 7.38
C PHE A 20 -2.05 -5.63 8.13
N ARG A 21 -2.45 -4.94 9.22
CA ARG A 21 -1.53 -4.21 10.09
C ARG A 21 -0.43 -5.11 10.65
N GLU A 22 -0.79 -6.28 11.18
CA GLU A 22 0.20 -7.20 11.74
C GLU A 22 1.18 -7.68 10.68
N ALA A 23 0.70 -8.03 9.49
CA ALA A 23 1.53 -8.43 8.37
C ALA A 23 2.50 -7.30 7.95
N ILE A 24 2.01 -6.06 7.87
CA ILE A 24 2.83 -4.89 7.54
C ILE A 24 3.91 -4.66 8.61
N LEU A 25 3.59 -4.74 9.90
CA LEU A 25 4.57 -4.55 10.97
C LEU A 25 5.59 -5.68 11.06
N ALA A 26 5.19 -6.91 10.72
CA ALA A 26 6.09 -8.04 10.64
C ALA A 26 7.06 -7.92 9.45
N THR A 27 6.59 -7.38 8.32
CA THR A 27 7.35 -7.26 7.06
C THR A 27 8.22 -6.01 7.02
N CYS A 28 7.66 -4.86 7.43
CA CYS A 28 8.29 -3.55 7.40
C CYS A 28 8.80 -3.17 8.79
N LYS A 29 9.81 -3.90 9.28
CA LYS A 29 10.43 -3.61 10.58
C LYS A 29 11.17 -2.27 10.53
N PRO A 30 11.08 -1.45 11.60
CA PRO A 30 11.89 -0.23 11.70
C PRO A 30 13.38 -0.58 11.64
N ARG A 31 14.12 0.11 10.77
CA ARG A 31 15.59 0.00 10.71
C ARG A 31 16.25 0.95 11.72
N PHE A 32 15.60 2.08 11.99
CA PHE A 32 16.09 3.14 12.87
C PHE A 32 14.97 3.66 13.79
N PRO A 33 14.54 2.87 14.79
CA PRO A 33 13.34 3.15 15.58
C PRO A 33 13.37 4.46 16.37
N ASN A 34 14.57 4.99 16.64
CA ASN A 34 14.78 6.18 17.47
C ASN A 34 15.18 7.43 16.67
N VAL A 35 15.29 7.34 15.34
CA VAL A 35 15.72 8.47 14.52
C VAL A 35 14.53 9.39 14.24
N ARG A 36 14.65 10.66 14.63
CA ARG A 36 13.66 11.68 14.28
C ARG A 36 13.77 11.99 12.79
N HIS A 37 12.83 11.51 12.00
CA HIS A 37 12.75 11.85 10.58
C HIS A 37 12.33 13.30 10.41
N ALA A 38 13.26 14.14 9.93
CA ALA A 38 13.00 15.56 9.67
C ALA A 38 12.05 15.81 8.47
N ARG A 39 11.82 14.80 7.62
CA ARG A 39 11.00 14.94 6.40
C ARG A 39 9.97 13.83 6.31
N ARG A 40 8.70 14.21 6.14
CA ARG A 40 7.60 13.29 5.84
C ARG A 40 7.89 12.58 4.52
N ARG A 41 7.80 11.25 4.49
CA ARG A 41 7.96 10.43 3.30
C ARG A 41 6.68 9.64 3.09
N PRO A 42 5.92 9.91 2.00
CA PRO A 42 4.71 9.15 1.72
C PRO A 42 5.06 7.69 1.42
N ILE A 43 4.12 6.80 1.70
CA ILE A 43 4.25 5.39 1.33
C ILE A 43 3.93 5.26 -0.15
N GLY A 44 4.90 4.79 -0.94
CA GLY A 44 4.70 4.50 -2.36
C GLY A 44 4.01 3.16 -2.56
N LEU A 45 2.91 3.13 -3.32
CA LEU A 45 2.20 1.92 -3.71
C LEU A 45 2.18 1.79 -5.23
N ALA A 46 2.83 0.75 -5.77
CA ALA A 46 2.78 0.43 -7.19
C ALA A 46 1.53 -0.42 -7.50
N ILE A 47 0.70 0.02 -8.45
CA ILE A 47 -0.54 -0.65 -8.84
C ILE A 47 -0.42 -1.07 -10.31
N SER A 48 -0.43 -2.37 -10.59
CA SER A 48 -0.24 -2.89 -11.95
C SER A 48 -1.54 -3.12 -12.72
N GLY A 49 -2.69 -3.04 -12.04
CA GLY A 49 -3.99 -3.52 -12.54
C GLY A 49 -4.26 -4.99 -12.20
N GLY A 50 -3.28 -5.71 -11.63
CA GLY A 50 -3.51 -7.05 -11.09
C GLY A 50 -4.37 -7.02 -9.82
N VAL A 51 -5.20 -8.05 -9.63
CA VAL A 51 -6.13 -8.18 -8.48
C VAL A 51 -5.44 -8.02 -7.14
N ASP A 52 -4.21 -8.52 -6.99
CA ASP A 52 -3.44 -8.41 -5.74
C ASP A 52 -3.05 -6.96 -5.42
N SER A 53 -2.60 -6.20 -6.43
CA SER A 53 -2.20 -4.81 -6.27
C SER A 53 -3.40 -3.90 -5.95
N MET A 54 -4.57 -4.22 -6.50
CA MET A 54 -5.82 -3.54 -6.20
C MET A 54 -6.33 -3.87 -4.79
N ALA A 55 -6.27 -5.14 -4.40
CA ALA A 55 -6.60 -5.56 -3.03
C ALA A 55 -5.68 -4.90 -2.00
N LEU A 56 -4.38 -4.81 -2.30
CA LEU A 56 -3.41 -4.11 -1.47
C LEU A 56 -3.74 -2.62 -1.35
N ALA A 57 -4.11 -1.96 -2.45
CA ALA A 57 -4.55 -0.56 -2.43
C ALA A 57 -5.80 -0.36 -1.57
N TYR A 58 -6.79 -1.24 -1.71
CA TYR A 58 -8.00 -1.22 -0.89
C TYR A 58 -7.69 -1.39 0.61
N LEU A 59 -6.85 -2.34 0.99
CA LEU A 59 -6.46 -2.55 2.39
C LEU A 59 -5.71 -1.34 2.96
N PHE A 60 -4.82 -0.73 2.17
CA PHE A 60 -4.12 0.48 2.54
C PHE A 60 -5.06 1.67 2.76
N SER A 61 -6.10 1.83 1.93
CA SER A 61 -7.08 2.92 2.07
C SER A 61 -7.81 2.88 3.41
N HIS A 62 -8.07 1.67 3.93
CA HIS A 62 -8.69 1.47 5.23
C HIS A 62 -7.68 1.61 6.35
N TYR A 63 -6.49 1.03 6.16
CA TYR A 63 -5.41 1.09 7.14
C TYR A 63 -5.02 2.52 7.53
N ILE A 64 -4.86 3.43 6.57
CA ILE A 64 -4.50 4.83 6.88
C ILE A 64 -5.61 5.59 7.61
N LYS A 65 -6.88 5.26 7.33
CA LYS A 65 -8.04 5.87 8.00
C LYS A 65 -8.12 5.40 9.45
N THR A 66 -7.85 4.11 9.70
CA THR A 66 -7.92 3.48 11.02
C THR A 66 -6.68 3.77 11.89
N TYR A 67 -5.48 3.81 11.32
CA TYR A 67 -4.20 3.84 12.06
C TYR A 67 -3.34 5.08 11.75
N LYS A 68 -3.89 6.28 11.93
CA LYS A 68 -3.28 7.58 11.55
C LYS A 68 -1.93 7.92 12.19
N THR A 69 -1.57 7.27 13.30
CA THR A 69 -0.32 7.52 14.04
C THR A 69 0.69 6.38 13.90
N GLN A 70 0.35 5.35 13.14
CA GLN A 70 1.18 4.17 12.97
C GLN A 70 2.37 4.49 12.05
N HIS A 71 3.48 3.80 12.30
CA HIS A 71 4.66 3.88 11.44
C HIS A 71 4.81 2.59 10.65
N ILE A 72 5.22 2.71 9.38
CA ILE A 72 5.63 1.59 8.54
C ILE A 72 7.13 1.72 8.32
N ALA A 73 7.87 0.69 8.75
CA ALA A 73 9.30 0.80 8.97
C ALA A 73 9.61 2.05 9.83
N ASP A 74 10.31 3.03 9.26
CA ASP A 74 10.71 4.24 9.97
C ASP A 74 9.81 5.45 9.64
N ASN A 75 8.85 5.31 8.72
CA ASN A 75 8.06 6.45 8.24
C ASN A 75 6.64 6.47 8.83
N PRO A 76 6.16 7.65 9.28
CA PRO A 76 4.78 7.79 9.72
C PRO A 76 3.80 7.63 8.55
N VAL A 77 2.69 6.94 8.82
CA VAL A 77 1.61 6.71 7.86
C VAL A 77 0.72 7.96 7.83
N HIS A 78 1.11 8.92 6.99
CA HIS A 78 0.30 10.13 6.77
C HIS A 78 -0.34 10.13 5.38
N ASP A 79 0.47 9.88 4.34
CA ASP A 79 0.04 9.97 2.95
C ASP A 79 0.49 8.72 2.16
N ILE A 80 -0.32 8.34 1.18
CA ILE A 80 0.01 7.28 0.20
C ILE A 80 0.17 7.93 -1.16
N LEU A 81 1.29 7.62 -1.82
CA LEU A 81 1.53 7.92 -3.21
C LEU A 81 1.30 6.66 -4.03
N THR A 82 0.22 6.60 -4.82
CA THR A 82 0.02 5.49 -5.76
C THR A 82 0.68 5.78 -7.10
N VAL A 83 1.33 4.77 -7.66
CA VAL A 83 1.96 4.80 -8.99
C VAL A 83 1.40 3.66 -9.80
N THR A 84 0.72 3.98 -10.90
CA THR A 84 0.22 2.97 -11.82
C THR A 84 1.35 2.47 -12.73
N VAL A 85 1.61 1.16 -12.69
CA VAL A 85 2.61 0.48 -13.52
C VAL A 85 1.89 -0.31 -14.60
N ASP A 86 1.71 0.30 -15.77
CA ASP A 86 1.09 -0.37 -16.90
C ASP A 86 2.10 -1.25 -17.64
N HIS A 87 1.98 -2.56 -17.45
CA HIS A 87 2.79 -3.56 -18.14
C HIS A 87 2.25 -3.88 -19.55
N ARG A 88 1.10 -3.32 -19.97
CA ARG A 88 0.40 -3.60 -21.23
C ARG A 88 0.13 -5.07 -21.51
N LEU A 89 0.11 -5.90 -20.47
CA LEU A 89 -0.13 -7.35 -20.59
C LEU A 89 -1.56 -7.63 -21.12
N ARG A 90 -2.50 -6.71 -20.86
CA ARG A 90 -3.86 -6.70 -21.40
C ARG A 90 -4.27 -5.27 -21.76
N PRO A 91 -5.06 -5.07 -22.84
CA PRO A 91 -5.54 -3.74 -23.24
C PRO A 91 -6.31 -3.01 -22.12
N GLU A 92 -7.04 -3.77 -21.30
CA GLU A 92 -7.91 -3.25 -20.23
C GLU A 92 -7.13 -2.83 -18.97
N SER A 93 -5.87 -3.26 -18.82
CA SER A 93 -5.06 -3.09 -17.60
C SER A 93 -4.86 -1.62 -17.23
N THR A 94 -4.72 -0.76 -18.25
CA THR A 94 -4.59 0.69 -18.09
C THR A 94 -5.87 1.31 -17.51
N ALA A 95 -7.04 0.88 -18.00
CA ALA A 95 -8.33 1.40 -17.57
C ALA A 95 -8.71 0.92 -16.15
N GLU A 96 -8.41 -0.33 -15.83
CA GLU A 96 -8.62 -0.90 -14.49
C GLU A 96 -7.75 -0.19 -13.45
N ALA A 97 -6.46 0.00 -13.75
CA ALA A 97 -5.56 0.70 -12.83
C ALA A 97 -5.91 2.19 -12.66
N ALA A 98 -6.44 2.85 -13.69
CA ALA A 98 -6.96 4.21 -13.59
C ALA A 98 -8.21 4.31 -12.69
N LYS A 99 -9.13 3.31 -12.75
CA LYS A 99 -10.33 3.29 -11.89
C LYS A 99 -10.01 3.16 -10.40
N VAL A 100 -8.94 2.44 -10.06
CA VAL A 100 -8.48 2.30 -8.67
C VAL A 100 -7.97 3.63 -8.12
N ALA A 101 -7.38 4.46 -8.96
CA ALA A 101 -7.00 5.81 -8.55
C ALA A 101 -8.19 6.73 -8.31
N THR A 102 -9.29 6.56 -9.07
CA THR A 102 -10.46 7.45 -8.99
C THR A 102 -11.45 7.06 -7.90
N ASN A 103 -11.53 5.78 -7.52
CA ASN A 103 -12.51 5.30 -6.54
C ASN A 103 -11.90 5.21 -5.13
N ASP A 104 -12.40 6.05 -4.22
CA ASP A 104 -12.25 6.00 -2.74
C ASP A 104 -10.87 6.13 -2.08
N LEU A 105 -9.77 6.07 -2.85
CA LEU A 105 -8.42 6.18 -2.32
C LEU A 105 -7.94 7.62 -2.10
N MET A 106 -8.57 8.61 -2.73
CA MET A 106 -7.95 9.92 -3.03
C MET A 106 -8.76 11.15 -2.64
N SER A 107 -9.38 11.19 -1.45
CA SER A 107 -9.93 12.47 -0.95
C SER A 107 -8.87 13.42 -0.39
N THR A 108 -7.57 13.05 -0.38
CA THR A 108 -6.54 13.92 0.17
C THR A 108 -5.19 13.72 -0.54
N GLN A 109 -4.82 14.76 -1.28
CA GLN A 109 -3.48 15.13 -1.74
C GLN A 109 -2.74 14.24 -2.78
N ALA A 110 -2.58 14.84 -3.96
CA ALA A 110 -1.54 14.58 -4.97
C ALA A 110 -1.54 13.20 -5.65
N TYR A 111 -2.48 13.02 -6.58
CA TYR A 111 -2.32 12.07 -7.67
C TYR A 111 -1.23 12.56 -8.62
N SER A 112 -0.05 11.96 -8.58
CA SER A 112 0.89 12.04 -9.70
C SER A 112 0.88 10.68 -10.41
N GLN A 113 0.05 10.56 -11.45
CA GLN A 113 0.08 9.41 -12.34
C GLN A 113 1.42 9.42 -13.10
N ILE A 114 2.41 8.71 -12.57
CA ILE A 114 3.65 8.46 -13.29
C ILE A 114 3.45 7.15 -14.05
N SER A 115 2.92 7.25 -15.28
CA SER A 115 2.91 6.11 -16.20
C SER A 115 4.33 5.88 -16.72
N ARG A 116 5.07 4.96 -16.08
CA ARG A 116 6.27 4.39 -16.70
C ARG A 116 5.88 3.10 -17.40
N VAL A 117 6.04 3.09 -18.72
CA VAL A 117 6.06 1.86 -19.50
C VAL A 117 7.28 1.08 -19.05
N TRP A 118 7.08 -0.15 -18.57
CA TRP A 118 8.20 -1.05 -18.27
C TRP A 118 8.89 -1.43 -19.60
N PRO A 119 10.17 -1.11 -19.81
CA PRO A 119 10.84 -1.34 -21.08
C PRO A 119 11.19 -2.83 -21.37
N GLY A 120 10.86 -3.75 -20.46
CA GLY A 120 11.29 -5.15 -20.53
C GLY A 120 12.71 -5.36 -19.97
N PRO A 121 13.14 -6.61 -19.75
CA PRO A 121 14.55 -6.95 -19.58
C PRO A 121 15.33 -6.81 -20.90
#